data_AF-A0A956TZD6-F1
#
_entry.id   AF-A0A956TZD6-F1
#
_cell.length_a   1.000
_cell.length_b   1.000
_cell.length_c   1.000
_cell.angle_alpha   90.00
_cell.angle_beta   90.00
_cell.angle_gamma   90.00
#
_symmetry.space_group_name_H-M   'P 1'
#
loop_
_entity.id
_entity.type
_entity.pdbx_description
1 polymer ?
#
loop_
_entity_poly.entity_id
_entity_poly.type
_entity_poly.pdbx_seq_one_letter_code
_entity_poly.pdbx_strand_id
1 'polypeptide(L)'
;VRDKALTYFNEVLDQDDSTFDKLYKAVNAFAQQVRRVGEEDRTALEEAGLHFNLFSIIGGQLEKDTEHKLYMLYPQGNWVEVGQGTPYYLIGESSYGKPIMDRALTYELNMETALKIGYLAFDATRTSAIDVDFPIDVVLYKADTYDIVEHRYERSELVAMSDWWQKRIREGIRELPHDWVKAAFDKLEQKS
;
A
#
# COMPACT_ATOMS: atom_id res chain seq x y z
N VAL A 1 -1.59 -19.47 3.66
CA VAL A 1 -2.61 -19.07 2.67
C VAL A 1 -2.06 -18.33 1.46
N ARG A 2 -1.24 -17.27 1.61
CA ARG A 2 -0.69 -16.50 0.46
C ARG A 2 0.07 -17.38 -0.53
N ASP A 3 1.12 -18.05 -0.06
CA ASP A 3 2.01 -18.82 -0.95
C ASP A 3 1.24 -19.94 -1.67
N LYS A 4 0.27 -20.56 -0.97
CA LYS A 4 -0.63 -21.56 -1.56
C LYS A 4 -1.50 -20.99 -2.68
N ALA A 5 -2.06 -19.79 -2.50
CA ALA A 5 -2.84 -19.12 -3.54
C ALA A 5 -1.97 -18.74 -4.76
N LEU A 6 -0.74 -18.30 -4.53
CA LEU A 6 0.23 -18.00 -5.59
C LEU A 6 0.67 -19.27 -6.33
N THR A 7 0.91 -20.38 -5.64
CA THR A 7 1.22 -21.67 -6.27
C THR A 7 0.10 -22.10 -7.21
N TYR A 8 -1.16 -22.08 -6.77
CA TYR A 8 -2.29 -22.42 -7.64
C TYR A 8 -2.46 -21.46 -8.81
N PHE A 9 -2.18 -20.19 -8.60
CA PHE A 9 -2.27 -19.21 -9.68
C PHE A 9 -1.16 -19.38 -10.71
N ASN A 10 0.06 -19.69 -10.29
CA ASN A 10 1.17 -20.01 -11.19
C ASN A 10 0.85 -21.25 -12.04
N GLU A 11 0.23 -22.29 -11.45
CA GLU A 11 -0.23 -23.45 -12.22
C GLU A 11 -1.28 -23.07 -13.29
N VAL A 12 -2.17 -22.12 -13.00
CA VAL A 12 -3.12 -21.59 -13.99
C VAL A 12 -2.39 -20.83 -15.10
N LEU A 13 -1.39 -20.04 -14.77
CA LEU A 13 -0.58 -19.31 -15.75
C LEU A 13 0.21 -20.27 -16.65
N ASP A 14 0.87 -21.27 -16.07
CA ASP A 14 1.69 -22.25 -16.81
C ASP A 14 0.87 -23.13 -17.77
N GLN A 15 -0.40 -23.40 -17.44
CA GLN A 15 -1.27 -24.24 -18.25
C GLN A 15 -1.96 -23.47 -19.38
N ASP A 16 -2.04 -22.14 -19.28
CA ASP A 16 -2.96 -21.31 -20.05
C ASP A 16 -2.28 -20.02 -20.54
N ASP A 17 -1.11 -20.18 -21.17
CA ASP A 17 -0.14 -19.14 -21.62
C ASP A 17 -0.74 -18.05 -22.56
N SER A 18 -2.06 -18.04 -22.81
CA SER A 18 -2.74 -17.15 -23.76
C SER A 18 -4.09 -16.56 -23.29
N THR A 19 -4.55 -16.75 -22.04
CA THR A 19 -5.97 -16.44 -21.71
C THR A 19 -6.30 -15.05 -21.17
N PHE A 20 -5.32 -14.26 -20.73
CA PHE A 20 -5.59 -12.94 -20.15
C PHE A 20 -5.22 -11.83 -21.13
N ASP A 21 -6.20 -11.34 -21.88
CA ASP A 21 -6.04 -10.17 -22.76
C ASP A 21 -6.38 -8.84 -22.04
N LYS A 22 -6.89 -8.92 -20.81
CA LYS A 22 -7.27 -7.80 -19.94
C LYS A 22 -6.97 -8.12 -18.49
N LEU A 23 -6.42 -7.17 -17.72
CA LEU A 23 -5.93 -7.43 -16.36
C LEU A 23 -7.02 -7.98 -15.42
N TYR A 24 -8.26 -7.48 -15.52
CA TYR A 24 -9.35 -7.96 -14.66
C TYR A 24 -9.63 -9.46 -14.81
N LYS A 25 -9.31 -10.07 -15.97
CA LYS A 25 -9.44 -11.52 -16.17
C LYS A 25 -8.41 -12.29 -15.35
N ALA A 26 -7.17 -11.82 -15.32
CA ALA A 26 -6.13 -12.36 -14.44
C ALA A 26 -6.51 -12.20 -12.96
N VAL A 27 -7.05 -11.02 -12.59
CA VAL A 27 -7.57 -10.78 -11.23
C VAL A 27 -8.69 -11.75 -10.87
N ASN A 28 -9.61 -12.03 -11.79
CA ASN A 28 -10.69 -13.00 -11.58
C ASN A 28 -10.15 -14.43 -11.38
N ALA A 29 -9.14 -14.83 -12.15
CA ALA A 29 -8.50 -16.13 -12.01
C ALA A 29 -7.76 -16.26 -10.66
N PHE A 30 -7.00 -15.23 -10.26
CA PHE A 30 -6.38 -15.21 -8.94
C PHE A 30 -7.43 -15.20 -7.81
N ALA A 31 -8.52 -14.46 -7.97
CA ALA A 31 -9.63 -14.43 -7.01
C ALA A 31 -10.31 -15.80 -6.83
N GLN A 32 -10.38 -16.63 -7.88
CA GLN A 32 -10.84 -18.01 -7.76
C GLN A 32 -9.88 -18.85 -6.89
N GLN A 33 -8.57 -18.65 -7.04
CA GLN A 33 -7.59 -19.34 -6.20
C GLN A 33 -7.64 -18.87 -4.74
N VAL A 34 -7.84 -17.57 -4.50
CA VAL A 34 -8.07 -17.04 -3.14
C VAL A 34 -9.30 -17.67 -2.50
N ARG A 35 -10.41 -17.81 -3.25
CA ARG A 35 -11.62 -18.50 -2.76
C ARG A 35 -11.34 -19.96 -2.44
N ARG A 36 -10.67 -20.68 -3.34
CA ARG A 36 -10.29 -22.09 -3.14
C ARG A 36 -9.46 -22.28 -1.87
N VAL A 37 -8.41 -21.48 -1.68
CA VAL A 37 -7.60 -21.54 -0.45
C VAL A 37 -8.43 -21.18 0.78
N GLY A 38 -9.37 -20.23 0.64
CA GLY A 38 -10.33 -19.91 1.69
C GLY A 38 -11.22 -21.11 2.07
N GLU A 39 -11.72 -21.88 1.10
CA GLU A 39 -12.51 -23.09 1.35
C GLU A 39 -11.68 -24.19 2.03
N GLU A 40 -10.42 -24.33 1.65
CA GLU A 40 -9.53 -25.37 2.16
C GLU A 40 -8.99 -25.07 3.57
N ASP A 41 -8.63 -23.82 3.86
CA ASP A 41 -7.84 -23.48 5.06
C ASP A 41 -8.61 -22.66 6.11
N ARG A 42 -9.72 -21.98 5.76
CA ARG A 42 -10.37 -21.00 6.66
C ARG A 42 -10.83 -21.60 7.98
N THR A 43 -11.52 -22.74 7.95
CA THR A 43 -12.03 -23.38 9.17
C THR A 43 -10.90 -23.75 10.12
N ALA A 44 -9.83 -24.37 9.60
CA ALA A 44 -8.68 -24.76 10.41
C ALA A 44 -7.95 -23.53 11.01
N LEU A 45 -7.87 -22.42 10.28
CA LEU A 45 -7.30 -21.17 10.79
C LEU A 45 -8.16 -20.58 11.91
N GLU A 46 -9.47 -20.53 11.71
CA GLU A 46 -10.41 -19.98 12.71
C GLU A 46 -10.41 -20.80 14.00
N GLU A 47 -10.36 -22.13 13.90
CA GLU A 47 -10.21 -23.04 15.05
C GLU A 47 -8.88 -22.82 15.80
N ALA A 48 -7.83 -22.41 15.10
CA ALA A 48 -6.54 -22.04 15.69
C ALA A 48 -6.49 -20.58 16.21
N GLY A 49 -7.60 -19.84 16.16
CA GLY A 49 -7.66 -18.44 16.57
C GLY A 49 -7.02 -17.46 15.58
N LEU A 50 -6.81 -17.89 14.34
CA LEU A 50 -6.28 -17.07 13.25
C LEU A 50 -7.43 -16.67 12.30
N HIS A 51 -7.21 -15.62 11.51
CA HIS A 51 -8.17 -15.17 10.50
C HIS A 51 -7.65 -15.41 9.09
N PHE A 52 -8.54 -15.88 8.21
CA PHE A 52 -8.23 -15.92 6.78
C PHE A 52 -8.17 -14.48 6.24
N ASN A 53 -6.95 -13.96 6.06
CA ASN A 53 -6.72 -12.56 5.78
C ASN A 53 -5.81 -12.34 4.55
N LEU A 54 -6.24 -12.85 3.39
CA LEU A 54 -5.50 -12.71 2.12
C LEU A 54 -6.04 -11.53 1.32
N PHE A 55 -5.52 -10.34 1.60
CA PHE A 55 -5.67 -9.17 0.74
C PHE A 55 -4.59 -9.13 -0.34
N SER A 56 -4.87 -8.55 -1.49
CA SER A 56 -3.87 -8.37 -2.55
C SER A 56 -4.14 -7.12 -3.36
N ILE A 57 -3.06 -6.45 -3.76
CA ILE A 57 -3.10 -5.37 -4.75
C ILE A 57 -2.52 -5.94 -6.05
N ILE A 58 -3.24 -5.81 -7.15
CA ILE A 58 -2.86 -6.37 -8.45
C ILE A 58 -2.91 -5.24 -9.46
N GLY A 59 -1.77 -4.93 -10.08
CA GLY A 59 -1.65 -3.82 -11.03
C GLY A 59 -0.86 -4.20 -12.27
N GLY A 60 -1.11 -3.48 -13.36
CA GLY A 60 -0.45 -3.70 -14.65
C GLY A 60 -1.29 -3.22 -15.82
N GLN A 61 -0.95 -3.69 -17.01
CA GLN A 61 -1.68 -3.42 -18.25
C GLN A 61 -1.46 -4.59 -19.20
N LEU A 62 -2.54 -5.15 -19.75
CA LEU A 62 -2.49 -6.18 -20.79
C LEU A 62 -2.88 -5.58 -22.15
N GLU A 63 -2.71 -6.34 -23.23
CA GLU A 63 -2.73 -5.82 -24.61
C GLU A 63 -4.08 -5.20 -25.01
N LYS A 64 -5.19 -5.66 -24.43
CA LYS A 64 -6.53 -5.09 -24.69
C LYS A 64 -7.04 -4.19 -23.57
N ASP A 65 -6.24 -3.88 -22.57
CA ASP A 65 -6.57 -2.82 -21.62
C ASP A 65 -6.38 -1.46 -22.28
N THR A 66 -7.34 -0.55 -22.08
CA THR A 66 -7.29 0.80 -22.65
C THR A 66 -6.32 1.73 -21.91
N GLU A 67 -5.97 1.35 -20.69
CA GLU A 67 -5.05 2.04 -19.78
C GLU A 67 -4.56 1.04 -18.74
N HIS A 68 -3.48 1.37 -18.04
CA HIS A 68 -3.06 0.63 -16.86
C HIS A 68 -4.15 0.57 -15.79
N LYS A 69 -4.26 -0.57 -15.12
CA LYS A 69 -5.27 -0.85 -14.10
C LYS A 69 -4.61 -1.28 -12.79
N LEU A 70 -5.31 -1.02 -11.70
CA LEU A 70 -4.92 -1.44 -10.36
C LEU A 70 -6.18 -1.91 -9.63
N TYR A 71 -6.11 -3.04 -8.96
CA TYR A 71 -7.22 -3.69 -8.29
C TYR A 71 -6.86 -4.02 -6.84
N MET A 72 -7.80 -3.76 -5.93
CA MET A 72 -7.73 -4.22 -4.55
C MET A 72 -8.63 -5.45 -4.39
N LEU A 73 -8.02 -6.62 -4.18
CA LEU A 73 -8.70 -7.89 -3.98
C LEU A 73 -8.85 -8.19 -2.49
N TYR A 74 -10.08 -8.53 -2.10
CA TYR A 74 -10.44 -8.89 -0.74
C TYR A 74 -10.35 -10.42 -0.51
N PRO A 75 -10.21 -10.88 0.75
CA PRO A 75 -10.15 -12.31 1.08
C PRO A 75 -11.40 -13.11 0.65
N GLN A 76 -12.52 -12.46 0.38
CA GLN A 76 -13.75 -13.09 -0.13
C GLN A 76 -13.70 -13.31 -1.66
N GLY A 77 -12.66 -12.84 -2.33
CA GLY A 77 -12.44 -12.96 -3.77
C GLY A 77 -13.23 -11.96 -4.62
N ASN A 78 -13.89 -10.97 -4.00
CA ASN A 78 -14.36 -9.77 -4.70
C ASN A 78 -13.24 -8.73 -4.76
N TRP A 79 -13.25 -7.87 -5.77
CA TRP A 79 -12.26 -6.81 -5.93
C TRP A 79 -12.93 -5.48 -6.27
N VAL A 80 -12.20 -4.40 -6.05
CA VAL A 80 -12.56 -3.04 -6.51
C VAL A 80 -11.42 -2.47 -7.34
N GLU A 81 -11.76 -1.68 -8.36
CA GLU A 81 -10.77 -0.98 -9.19
C GLU A 81 -10.32 0.30 -8.48
N VAL A 82 -9.01 0.54 -8.45
CA VAL A 82 -8.42 1.79 -7.99
C VAL A 82 -8.55 2.80 -9.13
N GLY A 83 -9.06 3.98 -8.83
CA GLY A 83 -9.32 5.01 -9.84
C GLY A 83 -9.24 6.41 -9.26
N GLN A 84 -9.64 7.42 -10.03
CA GLN A 84 -9.46 8.82 -9.63
C GLN A 84 -10.12 9.19 -8.29
N GLY A 85 -11.29 8.60 -7.97
CA GLY A 85 -11.98 8.86 -6.69
C GLY A 85 -11.29 8.26 -5.46
N THR A 86 -10.54 7.18 -5.65
CA THR A 86 -9.78 6.49 -4.60
C THR A 86 -8.45 6.05 -5.21
N PRO A 87 -7.42 6.93 -5.22
CA PRO A 87 -6.22 6.73 -6.04
C PRO A 87 -5.18 5.79 -5.41
N TYR A 88 -5.45 5.23 -4.22
CA TYR A 88 -4.54 4.32 -3.55
C TYR A 88 -5.28 3.35 -2.60
N TYR A 89 -4.61 2.25 -2.28
CA TYR A 89 -4.99 1.33 -1.20
C TYR A 89 -3.75 0.99 -0.37
N LEU A 90 -3.97 0.74 0.91
CA LEU A 90 -2.97 0.20 1.84
C LEU A 90 -3.48 -1.12 2.38
N ILE A 91 -2.59 -2.11 2.51
CA ILE A 91 -2.88 -3.43 3.09
C ILE A 91 -1.88 -3.72 4.21
N GLY A 92 -2.27 -4.53 5.20
CA GLY A 92 -1.49 -4.74 6.42
C GLY A 92 -1.60 -3.55 7.39
N GLU A 93 -0.49 -3.21 8.04
CA GLU A 93 -0.42 -2.10 9.01
C GLU A 93 -0.47 -0.72 8.32
N SER A 94 -1.69 -0.21 8.16
CA SER A 94 -1.97 0.99 7.36
C SER A 94 -2.22 2.26 8.18
N SER A 95 -2.55 2.12 9.47
CA SER A 95 -3.05 3.22 10.32
C SER A 95 -2.10 4.41 10.41
N TYR A 96 -0.79 4.16 10.46
CA TYR A 96 0.23 5.19 10.67
C TYR A 96 0.59 5.96 9.40
N GLY A 97 0.62 5.28 8.26
CA GLY A 97 0.91 5.89 6.95
C GLY A 97 -0.30 6.56 6.29
N LYS A 98 -1.52 6.15 6.63
CA LYS A 98 -2.75 6.70 6.02
C LYS A 98 -2.85 8.23 6.09
N PRO A 99 -2.55 8.92 7.20
CA PRO A 99 -2.76 10.36 7.29
C PRO A 99 -1.88 11.21 6.37
N ILE A 100 -0.70 10.72 5.96
CA ILE A 100 0.11 11.44 4.96
C ILE A 100 -0.37 11.14 3.54
N MET A 101 -0.80 9.90 3.28
CA MET A 101 -1.42 9.53 2.00
C MET A 101 -2.68 10.37 1.75
N ASP A 102 -3.58 10.47 2.73
CA ASP A 102 -4.84 11.24 2.63
C ASP A 102 -4.63 12.73 2.37
N ARG A 103 -3.53 13.31 2.87
CA ARG A 103 -3.27 14.76 2.76
C ARG A 103 -2.49 15.13 1.50
N ALA A 104 -1.58 14.26 1.08
CA ALA A 104 -0.60 14.60 0.07
C ALA A 104 -0.84 13.92 -1.27
N LEU A 105 -1.42 12.71 -1.31
CA LEU A 105 -1.54 11.93 -2.54
C LEU A 105 -2.83 12.30 -3.31
N THR A 106 -2.69 12.74 -4.55
CA THR A 106 -3.80 12.91 -5.50
C THR A 106 -3.51 12.17 -6.81
N TYR A 107 -4.54 11.92 -7.61
CA TYR A 107 -4.43 11.17 -8.86
C TYR A 107 -3.53 11.86 -9.90
N GLU A 108 -3.48 13.19 -9.89
CA GLU A 108 -2.75 14.01 -10.85
C GLU A 108 -1.25 14.15 -10.54
N LEU A 109 -0.79 13.59 -9.41
CA LEU A 109 0.62 13.64 -9.04
C LEU A 109 1.49 12.84 -10.01
N ASN A 110 2.71 13.33 -10.22
CA ASN A 110 3.73 12.54 -10.90
C ASN A 110 4.21 11.36 -10.02
N MET A 111 4.68 10.31 -10.69
CA MET A 111 5.14 9.07 -10.05
C MET A 111 6.26 9.29 -9.04
N GLU A 112 7.17 10.24 -9.28
CA GLU A 112 8.28 10.55 -8.35
C GLU A 112 7.76 11.08 -7.00
N THR A 113 6.80 12.01 -7.05
CA THR A 113 6.16 12.57 -5.84
C THR A 113 5.33 11.51 -5.14
N ALA A 114 4.59 10.69 -5.89
CA ALA A 114 3.82 9.59 -5.33
C ALA A 114 4.72 8.58 -4.59
N LEU A 115 5.88 8.22 -5.17
CA LEU A 115 6.85 7.34 -4.54
C LEU A 115 7.44 7.95 -3.25
N LYS A 116 7.76 9.25 -3.26
CA LYS A 116 8.22 9.97 -2.05
C LYS A 116 7.16 9.93 -0.94
N ILE A 117 5.89 10.17 -1.27
CA ILE A 117 4.77 10.10 -0.31
C ILE A 117 4.63 8.67 0.23
N GLY A 118 4.69 7.65 -0.65
CA GLY A 118 4.66 6.25 -0.25
C GLY A 118 5.80 5.88 0.71
N TYR A 119 7.01 6.36 0.45
CA TYR A 119 8.14 6.19 1.37
C TYR A 119 7.89 6.84 2.73
N LEU A 120 7.36 8.07 2.77
CA LEU A 120 7.06 8.73 4.04
C LEU A 120 5.94 8.03 4.82
N ALA A 121 4.95 7.46 4.12
CA ALA A 121 3.93 6.61 4.72
C ALA A 121 4.54 5.35 5.33
N PHE A 122 5.46 4.70 4.61
CA PHE A 122 6.23 3.56 5.12
C PHE A 122 7.06 3.94 6.35
N ASP A 123 7.81 5.06 6.32
CA ASP A 123 8.67 5.46 7.44
C ASP A 123 7.85 5.78 8.71
N ALA A 124 6.66 6.39 8.54
CA ALA A 124 5.73 6.62 9.65
C ALA A 124 5.23 5.31 10.27
N THR A 125 4.87 4.33 9.43
CA THR A 125 4.47 2.98 9.87
C THR A 125 5.62 2.25 10.55
N ARG A 126 6.79 2.16 9.91
CA ARG A 126 7.99 1.51 10.45
C ARG A 126 8.42 2.07 11.81
N THR A 127 8.24 3.37 12.03
CA THR A 127 8.59 4.00 13.31
C THR A 127 7.61 3.63 14.44
N SER A 128 6.40 3.19 14.10
CA SER A 128 5.30 2.99 15.05
C SER A 128 4.83 1.53 15.16
N ALA A 129 5.14 0.68 14.19
CA ALA A 129 4.79 -0.73 14.11
C ALA A 129 6.05 -1.61 14.13
N ILE A 130 5.99 -2.76 14.81
CA ILE A 130 7.16 -3.64 15.01
C ILE A 130 7.36 -4.60 13.83
N ASP A 131 6.29 -4.87 13.09
CA ASP A 131 6.20 -5.85 12.01
C ASP A 131 6.39 -5.24 10.61
N VAL A 132 6.73 -3.95 10.53
CA VAL A 132 7.03 -3.24 9.29
C VAL A 132 8.47 -2.73 9.35
N ASP A 133 9.34 -3.26 8.49
CA ASP A 133 10.75 -2.87 8.43
C ASP A 133 11.34 -3.02 7.02
N PHE A 134 12.58 -2.57 6.85
CA PHE A 134 13.39 -2.77 5.67
C PHE A 134 13.79 -4.25 5.46
N PRO A 135 14.13 -4.66 4.23
CA PRO A 135 14.14 -3.85 3.01
C PRO A 135 12.73 -3.55 2.49
N ILE A 136 12.61 -2.51 1.66
CA ILE A 136 11.37 -2.24 0.92
C ILE A 136 11.58 -2.50 -0.56
N ASP A 137 10.62 -3.18 -1.17
CA ASP A 137 10.56 -3.42 -2.60
C ASP A 137 9.58 -2.42 -3.23
N VAL A 138 9.99 -1.78 -4.31
CA VAL A 138 9.15 -0.89 -5.11
C VAL A 138 9.06 -1.38 -6.54
N VAL A 139 7.86 -1.24 -7.09
CA VAL A 139 7.55 -1.60 -8.48
C VAL A 139 7.02 -0.34 -9.16
N LEU A 140 7.67 0.08 -10.23
CA LEU A 140 7.25 1.20 -11.05
C LEU A 140 6.77 0.70 -12.41
N TYR A 141 5.59 1.14 -12.79
CA TYR A 141 4.98 0.82 -14.07
C TYR A 141 4.56 2.11 -14.77
N LYS A 142 5.14 2.38 -15.94
CA LYS A 142 4.75 3.53 -16.76
C LYS A 142 3.73 3.07 -17.81
N ALA A 143 2.61 3.79 -17.89
CA ALA A 143 1.55 3.50 -18.84
C ALA A 143 2.08 3.29 -20.26
N ASP A 144 1.52 2.28 -20.95
CA ASP A 144 1.79 1.90 -22.34
C ASP A 144 3.23 1.42 -22.62
N THR A 145 4.07 1.27 -21.60
CA THR A 145 5.43 0.73 -21.77
C THR A 145 5.46 -0.78 -21.72
N TYR A 146 4.52 -1.41 -20.99
CA TYR A 146 4.53 -2.85 -20.69
C TYR A 146 5.83 -3.32 -20.00
N ASP A 147 6.62 -2.37 -19.48
CA ASP A 147 7.87 -2.60 -18.78
C ASP A 147 7.67 -2.30 -17.29
N ILE A 148 8.19 -3.22 -16.47
CA ILE A 148 8.21 -3.08 -15.02
C ILE A 148 9.64 -2.79 -14.57
N VAL A 149 9.79 -1.77 -13.72
CA VAL A 149 11.04 -1.49 -13.01
C VAL A 149 10.87 -1.90 -11.56
N GLU A 150 11.70 -2.84 -11.13
CA GLU A 150 11.78 -3.28 -9.73
C GLU A 150 13.01 -2.69 -9.08
N HIS A 151 12.87 -2.23 -7.84
CA HIS A 151 14.00 -1.78 -7.05
C HIS A 151 13.80 -2.10 -5.58
N ARG A 152 14.85 -2.59 -4.93
CA ARG A 152 14.89 -2.83 -3.50
C ARG A 152 15.72 -1.75 -2.84
N TYR A 153 15.14 -1.07 -1.85
CA TYR A 153 15.87 -0.13 -1.02
C TYR A 153 16.23 -0.75 0.33
N GLU A 154 17.50 -0.64 0.68
CA GLU A 154 18.02 -0.95 2.00
C GLU A 154 17.91 0.25 2.94
N ARG A 155 17.92 -0.03 4.26
CA ARG A 155 17.84 1.02 5.28
C ARG A 155 18.92 2.10 5.11
N SER A 156 20.15 1.69 4.77
CA SER A 156 21.29 2.58 4.61
C SER A 156 21.09 3.61 3.49
N GLU A 157 20.30 3.27 2.48
CA GLU A 157 20.04 4.16 1.34
C GLU A 157 18.98 5.21 1.70
N LEU A 158 18.06 4.88 2.62
CA LEU A 158 16.91 5.73 2.94
C LEU A 158 17.02 6.48 4.27
N VAL A 159 17.96 6.12 5.14
CA VAL A 159 18.09 6.73 6.49
C VAL A 159 18.24 8.25 6.46
N ALA A 160 19.01 8.79 5.51
CA ALA A 160 19.22 10.23 5.39
C ALA A 160 17.92 10.99 5.08
N MET A 161 16.99 10.38 4.34
CA MET A 161 15.70 10.98 4.00
C MET A 161 14.76 10.99 5.21
N SER A 162 14.75 9.91 5.99
CA SER A 162 14.00 9.86 7.25
C SER A 162 14.49 10.95 8.21
N ASP A 163 15.80 11.06 8.41
CA ASP A 163 16.40 12.10 9.27
C ASP A 163 16.06 13.51 8.81
N TRP A 164 16.13 13.73 7.49
CA TRP A 164 15.76 15.01 6.87
C TRP A 164 14.28 15.35 7.13
N TRP A 165 13.37 14.39 6.93
CA TRP A 165 11.94 14.59 7.14
C TRP A 165 11.59 14.86 8.61
N GLN A 166 12.17 14.08 9.53
CA GLN A 166 11.97 14.27 10.97
C GLN A 166 12.46 15.64 11.44
N LYS A 167 13.57 16.14 10.87
CA LYS A 167 14.03 17.50 11.13
C LYS A 167 13.02 18.55 10.65
N ARG A 168 12.45 18.38 9.46
CA ARG A 168 11.42 19.30 8.91
C ARG A 168 10.15 19.32 9.76
N ILE A 169 9.68 18.18 10.26
CA ILE A 169 8.53 18.14 11.18
C ILE A 169 8.84 18.96 12.44
N ARG A 170 10.00 18.75 13.06
CA ARG A 170 10.39 19.48 14.28
C ARG A 170 10.51 20.99 14.05
N GLU A 171 11.02 21.40 12.89
CA GLU A 171 11.08 22.81 12.48
C GLU A 171 9.66 23.38 12.31
N GLY A 172 8.79 22.70 11.56
CA GLY A 172 7.41 23.13 11.35
C GLY A 172 6.62 23.29 12.65
N ILE A 173 6.83 22.42 13.65
CA ILE A 173 6.21 22.55 14.98
C ILE A 173 6.66 23.84 15.68
N ARG A 174 7.94 24.22 15.57
CA ARG A 174 8.47 25.44 16.20
C ARG A 174 7.96 26.71 15.52
N GLU A 175 7.64 26.63 14.23
CA GLU A 175 7.12 27.73 13.42
C GLU A 175 5.60 27.91 13.55
N LEU A 176 4.91 26.99 14.23
CA LEU A 176 3.47 27.11 14.44
C LEU A 176 3.14 28.43 15.15
N PRO A 177 2.11 29.17 14.70
CA PRO A 177 1.65 30.37 15.38
C PRO A 177 1.35 30.08 16.85
N HIS A 178 1.77 30.95 17.77
CA HIS A 178 1.65 30.73 19.21
C HIS A 178 0.47 31.50 19.84
N ASP A 179 -0.20 32.38 19.09
CA ASP A 179 -1.28 33.23 19.61
C ASP A 179 -2.44 32.42 20.22
N TRP A 180 -2.77 31.26 19.62
CA TRP A 180 -3.82 30.37 20.14
C TRP A 180 -3.43 29.70 21.46
N VAL A 181 -2.14 29.51 21.71
CA VAL A 181 -1.59 28.91 22.93
C VAL A 181 -1.58 29.95 24.06
N LYS A 182 -1.26 31.20 23.74
CA LYS A 182 -1.15 32.30 24.70
C LYS A 182 -2.39 32.44 25.59
N ALA A 183 -3.59 32.36 25.01
CA ALA A 183 -4.84 32.46 25.77
C ALA A 183 -5.04 31.35 26.83
N ALA A 184 -4.42 30.18 26.65
CA ALA A 184 -4.44 29.10 27.64
C ALA A 184 -3.38 29.32 28.72
N PHE A 185 -2.19 29.79 28.34
CA PHE A 185 -1.07 30.05 29.25
C PHE A 185 -1.35 31.27 30.15
N ASP A 186 -1.96 32.33 29.63
CA ASP A 186 -2.37 33.50 30.42
C ASP A 186 -3.32 33.10 31.57
N LYS A 187 -4.20 32.11 31.35
CA LYS A 187 -5.10 31.56 32.39
C LYS A 187 -4.37 30.70 33.43
N LEU A 188 -3.26 30.09 33.04
CA LEU A 188 -2.43 29.29 33.95
C LEU A 188 -1.65 30.22 34.89
N GLU A 189 -1.10 31.31 34.35
CA GLU A 189 -0.36 32.33 35.13
C GLU A 189 -1.26 33.07 36.13
N GLN A 190 -2.53 33.31 35.79
CA GLN A 190 -3.50 33.92 36.72
C GLN A 190 -3.93 33.00 37.88
N LYS A 191 -3.58 31.71 37.84
CA LYS A 191 -3.90 30.71 38.89
C LYS A 191 -2.72 30.37 39.80
N SER A 192 -1.51 30.84 39.50
CA SER A 192 -0.34 30.80 40.40
C SER A 192 -0.21 32.09 41.19
#